data_AF-A0A2S6HJ73-F1
#
_entry.id   AF-A0A2S6HJ73-F1
#
_cell.length_a   1.000
_cell.length_b   1.000
_cell.length_c   1.000
_cell.angle_alpha   90.00
_cell.angle_beta   90.00
_cell.angle_gamma   90.00
#
_symmetry.space_group_name_H-M   'P 1'
#
loop_
_entity.id
_entity.type
_entity.pdbx_description
1 polymer ?
#
loop_
_entity_poly.entity_id
_entity_poly.type
_entity_poly.pdbx_seq_one_letter_code
_entity_poly.pdbx_strand_id
1 'polypeptide(L)'
;MEKILFCNLDLLRLSFTNYDKIEHEKKVYNFLEYANELCTADENKIFFVSRDLSQLNAAKNFFNKRGFINLKFCVRSKVRDFISQHKTKNHFFVFVSGKEVDFHLAVLSHSLFIVPTWIPVEDKAEFYGVHVDTPKQLFKFIKTLNNQESWYAELEIEPNVKALSLMDGRYKYKAKTDSEREMVEHFESLLKRVQVEIITLFYFTTF
;
A
#
# COMPACT_ATOMS: atom_id res chain seq x y z
N MET A 1 -2.02 -11.58 9.55
CA MET A 1 -1.15 -12.30 8.61
C MET A 1 -0.19 -11.30 7.99
N GLU A 2 1.13 -11.58 8.01
CA GLU A 2 2.17 -10.61 7.62
C GLU A 2 2.03 -10.16 6.16
N LYS A 3 2.16 -8.86 5.89
CA LYS A 3 2.26 -8.28 4.56
C LYS A 3 3.68 -7.80 4.29
N ILE A 4 4.07 -7.82 3.02
CA ILE A 4 5.34 -7.27 2.55
C ILE A 4 5.05 -5.96 1.84
N LEU A 5 5.49 -4.86 2.44
CA LEU A 5 5.27 -3.52 1.92
C LEU A 5 6.52 -3.04 1.16
N PHE A 6 6.33 -2.68 -0.11
CA PHE A 6 7.32 -2.03 -0.94
C PHE A 6 7.00 -0.53 -1.01
N CYS A 7 7.64 0.22 -0.14
CA CYS A 7 7.44 1.66 0.02
C CYS A 7 8.47 2.43 -0.81
N ASN A 8 8.03 3.43 -1.58
CA ASN A 8 8.96 4.31 -2.26
C ASN A 8 9.76 5.16 -1.24
N LEU A 9 11.04 5.42 -1.52
CA LEU A 9 11.91 6.21 -0.65
C LEU A 9 11.42 7.65 -0.43
N ASP A 10 10.63 8.22 -1.33
CA ASP A 10 10.04 9.56 -1.21
C ASP A 10 9.14 9.68 0.04
N LEU A 11 8.61 8.58 0.57
CA LEU A 11 7.88 8.55 1.85
C LEU A 11 8.73 8.98 3.06
N LEU A 12 10.06 8.96 2.93
CA LEU A 12 11.01 9.35 3.97
C LEU A 12 11.63 10.73 3.71
N ARG A 13 11.26 11.40 2.63
CA ARG A 13 11.84 12.69 2.28
C ARG A 13 11.25 13.76 3.19
N LEU A 14 12.09 14.51 3.90
CA LEU A 14 11.63 15.50 4.87
C LEU A 14 11.06 16.79 4.26
N SER A 15 11.23 17.00 2.95
CA SER A 15 10.73 18.20 2.27
C SER A 15 10.60 18.00 0.77
N PHE A 16 9.65 18.73 0.20
CA PHE A 16 9.40 18.88 -1.24
C PHE A 16 9.14 20.35 -1.55
N THR A 17 9.47 20.80 -2.77
CA THR A 17 9.45 22.21 -3.16
C THR A 17 8.09 22.90 -2.99
N ASN A 18 6.99 22.16 -3.09
CA ASN A 18 5.62 22.68 -3.05
C ASN A 18 4.84 22.28 -1.78
N TYR A 19 5.54 21.84 -0.73
CA TYR A 19 4.90 21.36 0.50
C TYR A 19 5.33 22.22 1.67
N ASP A 20 4.40 22.47 2.60
CA ASP A 20 4.77 23.05 3.89
C ASP A 20 5.74 22.10 4.60
N LYS A 21 6.96 22.59 4.86
CA LYS A 21 8.05 21.77 5.38
C LYS A 21 7.70 21.16 6.74
N ILE A 22 7.10 21.95 7.64
CA ILE A 22 6.83 21.55 9.01
C ILE A 22 5.70 20.51 9.03
N GLU A 23 4.62 20.75 8.30
CA GLU A 23 3.50 19.83 8.18
C GLU A 23 3.92 18.52 7.52
N HIS A 24 4.71 18.60 6.45
CA HIS A 24 5.20 17.43 5.74
C HIS A 24 6.14 16.59 6.61
N GLU A 25 7.09 17.23 7.30
CA GLU A 25 7.99 16.54 8.23
C GLU A 25 7.21 15.81 9.34
N LYS A 26 6.15 16.42 9.89
CA LYS A 26 5.23 15.74 10.83
C LYS A 26 4.58 14.51 10.22
N LYS A 27 4.12 14.58 8.96
CA LYS A 27 3.54 13.41 8.25
C LYS A 27 4.57 12.29 8.10
N VAL A 28 5.81 12.61 7.78
CA VAL A 28 6.89 11.62 7.66
C VAL A 28 7.16 10.93 9.00
N TYR A 29 7.30 11.67 10.10
CA TYR A 29 7.51 11.07 11.42
C TYR A 29 6.30 10.26 11.89
N ASN A 30 5.08 10.75 11.70
CA ASN A 30 3.87 9.98 12.00
C ASN A 30 3.84 8.66 11.21
N PHE A 31 4.21 8.70 9.92
CA PHE A 31 4.33 7.50 9.11
C PHE A 31 5.39 6.53 9.65
N LEU A 32 6.56 7.04 10.09
CA LEU A 32 7.62 6.21 10.65
C LEU A 32 7.22 5.51 11.96
N GLU A 33 6.52 6.20 12.85
CA GLU A 33 5.99 5.59 14.08
C GLU A 33 5.01 4.46 13.75
N TYR A 34 4.07 4.70 12.83
CA TYR A 34 3.13 3.66 12.39
C TYR A 34 3.83 2.51 11.66
N ALA A 35 4.81 2.80 10.81
CA ALA A 35 5.59 1.78 10.12
C ALA A 35 6.36 0.91 11.11
N ASN A 36 6.93 1.51 12.17
CA ASN A 36 7.61 0.77 13.22
C ASN A 36 6.63 -0.12 13.99
N GLU A 37 5.43 0.37 14.33
CA GLU A 37 4.38 -0.45 14.96
C GLU A 37 3.97 -1.62 14.06
N LEU A 38 3.73 -1.38 12.77
CA LEU A 38 3.38 -2.43 11.81
C LEU A 38 4.49 -3.51 11.71
N CYS A 39 5.76 -3.13 11.83
CA CYS A 39 6.87 -4.07 11.83
C CYS A 39 6.96 -4.89 13.13
N THR A 40 6.69 -4.30 14.29
CA THR A 40 6.91 -4.94 15.60
C THR A 40 5.69 -5.69 16.11
N ALA A 41 4.50 -5.11 15.99
CA ALA A 41 3.26 -5.68 16.51
C ALA A 41 2.61 -6.65 15.52
N ASP A 42 2.65 -6.32 14.23
CA ASP A 42 1.96 -7.07 13.18
C ASP A 42 2.91 -7.90 12.29
N GLU A 43 4.20 -7.90 12.61
CA GLU A 43 5.28 -8.63 11.91
C GLU A 43 5.41 -8.31 10.40
N ASN A 44 4.87 -7.18 9.96
CA ASN A 44 4.98 -6.77 8.56
C ASN A 44 6.44 -6.50 8.17
N LYS A 45 6.77 -6.79 6.91
CA LYS A 45 8.10 -6.50 6.36
C LYS A 45 8.03 -5.26 5.47
N ILE A 46 8.53 -4.13 5.97
CA ILE A 46 8.55 -2.86 5.24
C ILE A 46 9.92 -2.64 4.59
N PHE A 47 9.93 -2.55 3.26
CA PHE A 47 11.10 -2.24 2.45
C PHE A 47 10.96 -0.86 1.81
N PHE A 48 11.90 0.04 2.07
CA PHE A 48 12.07 1.27 1.31
C PHE A 48 12.89 1.02 0.05
N VAL A 49 12.34 1.48 -1.07
CA VAL A 49 12.80 1.14 -2.41
C VAL A 49 13.22 2.39 -3.15
N SER A 50 14.40 2.34 -3.76
CA SER A 50 14.88 3.35 -4.71
C SER A 50 15.79 2.71 -5.75
N ARG A 51 16.05 3.41 -6.85
CA ARG A 51 17.14 3.06 -7.78
C ARG A 51 18.50 3.55 -7.27
N ASP A 52 18.51 4.54 -6.38
CA ASP A 52 19.72 5.19 -5.90
C ASP A 52 20.19 4.57 -4.58
N LEU A 53 21.28 3.80 -4.65
CA LEU A 53 21.88 3.14 -3.49
C LEU A 53 22.44 4.16 -2.47
N SER A 54 22.95 5.30 -2.93
CA SER A 54 23.51 6.32 -2.06
C SER A 54 22.42 6.95 -1.18
N GLN A 55 21.27 7.26 -1.77
CA GLN A 55 20.11 7.79 -1.04
C GLN A 55 19.53 6.76 -0.07
N LEU A 56 19.46 5.49 -0.47
CA LEU A 56 19.02 4.42 0.44
C LEU A 56 19.93 4.31 1.67
N ASN A 57 21.25 4.30 1.47
CA ASN A 57 22.21 4.21 2.57
C ASN A 57 22.16 5.46 3.46
N ALA A 58 22.02 6.65 2.88
CA ALA A 58 21.88 7.89 3.61
C ALA A 58 20.61 7.89 4.49
N ALA A 59 19.46 7.52 3.91
CA ALA A 59 18.19 7.42 4.63
C ALA A 59 18.28 6.38 5.76
N LYS A 60 18.78 5.18 5.46
CA LYS A 60 18.99 4.12 6.46
C LYS A 60 19.81 4.60 7.64
N ASN A 61 20.96 5.22 7.37
CA ASN A 61 21.83 5.75 8.43
C ASN A 61 21.14 6.86 9.24
N PHE A 62 20.40 7.75 8.58
CA PHE A 62 19.72 8.87 9.22
C PHE A 62 18.60 8.42 10.17
N PHE A 63 17.76 7.47 9.76
CA PHE A 63 16.62 7.00 10.53
C PHE A 63 17.00 5.93 11.56
N ASN A 64 18.00 5.08 11.29
CA ASN A 64 18.52 4.15 12.29
C ASN A 64 19.09 4.89 13.51
N LYS A 65 19.81 6.01 13.29
CA LYS A 65 20.31 6.87 14.38
C LYS A 65 19.20 7.49 15.24
N ARG A 66 17.96 7.49 14.75
CA ARG A 66 16.77 8.01 15.44
C ARG A 66 15.89 6.91 16.04
N GLY A 67 16.35 5.65 16.02
CA GLY A 67 15.66 4.53 16.64
C GLY A 67 14.82 3.67 15.69
N PHE A 68 14.66 4.06 14.43
CA PHE A 68 13.86 3.30 13.44
C PHE A 68 14.67 2.16 12.79
N ILE A 69 15.03 1.15 13.58
CA ILE A 69 15.95 0.07 13.15
C ILE A 69 15.28 -1.09 12.40
N ASN A 70 13.95 -1.20 12.48
CA ASN A 70 13.19 -2.32 11.91
C ASN A 70 12.90 -2.15 10.40
N LEU A 71 13.23 -0.98 9.84
CA LEU A 71 12.98 -0.64 8.45
C LEU A 71 14.04 -1.26 7.55
N LYS A 72 13.62 -1.90 6.45
CA LYS A 72 14.52 -2.49 5.46
C LYS A 72 14.67 -1.56 4.27
N PHE A 73 15.81 -1.64 3.59
CA PHE A 73 16.13 -0.79 2.45
C PHE A 73 16.70 -1.65 1.34
N CYS A 74 16.20 -1.49 0.12
CA CYS A 74 16.67 -2.26 -1.03
C CYS A 74 16.58 -1.48 -2.34
N VAL A 75 17.43 -1.87 -3.29
CA VAL A 75 17.37 -1.33 -4.65
C VAL A 75 16.19 -1.94 -5.40
N ARG A 76 15.55 -1.16 -6.28
CA ARG A 76 14.36 -1.59 -7.02
C ARG A 76 14.55 -2.88 -7.84
N SER A 77 15.74 -3.12 -8.39
CA SER A 77 16.05 -4.37 -9.11
C SER A 77 15.83 -5.61 -8.24
N LYS A 78 16.26 -5.56 -6.97
CA LYS A 78 16.07 -6.66 -6.02
C LYS A 78 14.60 -6.94 -5.71
N VAL A 79 13.76 -5.90 -5.69
CA VAL A 79 12.30 -6.05 -5.52
C VAL A 79 11.70 -6.80 -6.70
N ARG A 80 12.09 -6.44 -7.93
CA ARG A 80 11.65 -7.12 -9.16
C ARG A 80 12.06 -8.60 -9.15
N ASP A 81 13.31 -8.90 -8.79
CA ASP A 81 13.81 -10.27 -8.72
C ASP A 81 13.06 -11.07 -7.65
N PHE A 82 12.85 -10.48 -6.47
CA PHE A 82 12.11 -11.09 -5.37
C PHE A 82 10.68 -11.46 -5.78
N ILE A 83 9.95 -10.54 -6.41
CA ILE A 83 8.58 -10.77 -6.88
C ILE A 83 8.54 -11.87 -7.92
N SER A 84 9.49 -11.87 -8.87
CA SER A 84 9.56 -12.87 -9.94
C SER A 84 9.78 -14.28 -9.40
N GLN A 85 10.47 -14.41 -8.26
CA GLN A 85 10.69 -15.67 -7.56
C GLN A 85 9.49 -16.10 -6.68
N HIS A 86 8.58 -15.19 -6.34
CA HIS A 86 7.49 -15.41 -5.38
C HIS A 86 6.10 -15.11 -5.98
N LYS A 87 5.89 -15.47 -7.25
CA LYS A 87 4.65 -15.17 -8.00
C LYS A 87 3.37 -15.64 -7.31
N THR A 88 3.41 -16.74 -6.56
CA THR A 88 2.25 -17.30 -5.83
C THR A 88 1.93 -16.59 -4.51
N LYS A 89 2.77 -15.64 -4.07
CA LYS A 89 2.63 -14.88 -2.82
C LYS A 89 2.27 -13.41 -3.07
N ASN A 90 1.85 -13.07 -4.28
CA ASN A 90 1.42 -11.73 -4.68
C ASN A 90 0.35 -11.10 -3.79
N HIS A 91 -0.57 -11.89 -3.22
CA HIS A 91 -1.62 -11.43 -2.29
C HIS A 91 -1.09 -10.95 -0.92
N PHE A 92 0.21 -11.10 -0.66
CA PHE A 92 0.89 -10.52 0.50
C PHE A 92 1.59 -9.20 0.19
N PHE A 93 1.74 -8.85 -1.09
CA PHE A 93 2.55 -7.72 -1.51
C PHE A 93 1.68 -6.47 -1.63
N VAL A 94 2.17 -5.40 -1.01
CA VAL A 94 1.54 -4.07 -1.06
C VAL A 94 2.60 -3.07 -1.50
N PHE A 95 2.32 -2.32 -2.54
CA PHE A 95 3.15 -1.21 -2.98
C PHE A 95 2.57 0.09 -2.44
N VAL A 96 3.43 0.95 -1.87
CA VAL A 96 3.06 2.28 -1.41
C VAL A 96 3.96 3.29 -2.10
N SER A 97 3.46 3.92 -3.16
CA SER A 97 4.28 4.78 -4.03
C SER A 97 3.44 5.76 -4.83
N GLY A 98 4.03 6.92 -5.12
CA GLY A 98 3.53 7.87 -6.10
C GLY A 98 4.18 7.75 -7.48
N LYS A 99 4.95 6.68 -7.76
CA LYS A 99 5.75 6.52 -8.99
C LYS A 99 5.14 5.55 -9.98
N GLU A 100 5.11 5.90 -11.26
CA GLU A 100 4.58 5.05 -12.33
C GLU A 100 5.34 3.73 -12.45
N VAL A 101 6.66 3.77 -12.25
CA VAL A 101 7.50 2.56 -12.30
C VAL A 101 7.12 1.54 -11.23
N ASP A 102 6.69 2.00 -10.05
CA ASP A 102 6.28 1.11 -8.97
C ASP A 102 4.83 0.62 -9.21
N PHE A 103 3.98 1.46 -9.80
CA PHE A 103 2.66 1.04 -10.31
C PHE A 103 2.77 -0.10 -11.33
N HIS A 104 3.63 0.03 -12.35
CA HIS A 104 3.83 -1.02 -13.33
C HIS A 104 4.32 -2.33 -12.70
N LEU A 105 5.19 -2.25 -11.69
CA LEU A 105 5.62 -3.44 -10.95
C LEU A 105 4.46 -4.09 -10.18
N ALA A 106 3.63 -3.29 -9.50
CA ALA A 106 2.47 -3.78 -8.77
C ALA A 106 1.45 -4.47 -9.69
N VAL A 107 1.20 -3.89 -10.87
CA VAL A 107 0.33 -4.48 -11.90
C VAL A 107 0.88 -5.82 -12.38
N LEU A 108 2.16 -5.86 -12.79
CA LEU A 108 2.80 -7.09 -13.28
C LEU A 108 2.82 -8.19 -12.23
N SER A 109 2.89 -7.83 -10.96
CA SER A 109 2.89 -8.77 -9.85
C SER A 109 1.51 -9.11 -9.32
N HIS A 110 0.43 -8.51 -9.84
CA HIS A 110 -0.92 -8.60 -9.30
C HIS A 110 -0.95 -8.32 -7.79
N SER A 111 -0.33 -7.21 -7.40
CA SER A 111 -0.21 -6.75 -6.02
C SER A 111 -1.02 -5.49 -5.79
N LEU A 112 -1.39 -5.24 -4.54
CA LEU A 112 -2.12 -4.03 -4.19
C LEU A 112 -1.22 -2.80 -4.36
N PHE A 113 -1.73 -1.74 -4.99
CA PHE A 113 -1.03 -0.47 -5.18
C PHE A 113 -1.76 0.67 -4.46
N ILE A 114 -1.10 1.26 -3.47
CA ILE A 114 -1.60 2.35 -2.64
C ILE A 114 -0.81 3.63 -2.96
N VAL A 115 -1.52 4.72 -3.15
CA VAL A 115 -0.97 6.02 -3.51
C VAL A 115 -1.12 6.98 -2.33
N PRO A 116 -0.02 7.29 -1.63
CA PRO A 116 -0.02 8.31 -0.59
C PRO A 116 -0.10 9.71 -1.21
N THR A 117 -1.16 10.47 -0.95
CA THR A 117 -1.36 11.81 -1.56
C THR A 117 -0.57 12.92 -0.83
N TRP A 118 0.13 12.58 0.26
CA TRP A 118 1.01 13.51 0.99
C TRP A 118 2.45 13.61 0.46
N ILE A 119 2.77 12.90 -0.63
CA ILE A 119 4.01 13.02 -1.39
C ILE A 119 3.68 13.37 -2.86
N PRO A 120 4.64 13.84 -3.68
CA PRO A 120 4.40 14.02 -5.10
C PRO A 120 4.05 12.70 -5.79
N VAL A 121 3.04 12.75 -6.66
CA VAL A 121 2.52 11.61 -7.42
C VAL A 121 2.65 11.87 -8.92
N GLU A 122 2.88 10.83 -9.70
CA GLU A 122 2.90 10.84 -11.16
C GLU A 122 1.55 10.38 -11.73
N ASP A 123 1.13 10.92 -12.87
CA ASP A 123 -0.23 10.82 -13.42
C ASP A 123 -0.83 9.41 -13.41
N LYS A 124 -0.13 8.39 -13.92
CA LYS A 124 -0.68 7.01 -13.91
C LYS A 124 -0.74 6.40 -12.51
N ALA A 125 0.24 6.71 -11.67
CA ALA A 125 0.19 6.24 -10.29
C ALA A 125 -1.04 6.83 -9.60
N GLU A 126 -1.27 8.13 -9.78
CA GLU A 126 -2.44 8.83 -9.25
C GLU A 126 -3.74 8.25 -9.79
N PHE A 127 -3.85 8.02 -11.09
CA PHE A 127 -5.10 7.61 -11.71
C PHE A 127 -5.56 6.20 -11.30
N TYR A 128 -4.64 5.25 -11.15
CA TYR A 128 -4.99 3.83 -10.99
C TYR A 128 -4.84 3.28 -9.56
N GLY A 129 -4.17 4.00 -8.67
CA GLY A 129 -3.92 3.51 -7.32
C GLY A 129 -5.01 3.82 -6.31
N VAL A 130 -5.02 3.08 -5.20
CA VAL A 130 -5.89 3.37 -4.07
C VAL A 130 -5.34 4.55 -3.29
N HIS A 131 -6.03 5.70 -3.30
CA HIS A 131 -5.58 6.90 -2.60
C HIS A 131 -5.70 6.77 -1.09
N VAL A 132 -4.66 7.25 -0.42
CA VAL A 132 -4.64 7.40 1.04
C VAL A 132 -4.03 8.75 1.38
N ASP A 133 -4.75 9.55 2.17
CA ASP A 133 -4.45 10.97 2.36
C ASP A 133 -3.57 11.25 3.56
N THR A 134 -3.53 10.32 4.52
CA THR A 134 -2.76 10.49 5.74
C THR A 134 -2.02 9.22 6.15
N PRO A 135 -0.87 9.35 6.83
CA PRO A 135 -0.18 8.22 7.44
C PRO A 135 -1.08 7.36 8.33
N LYS A 136 -1.98 8.00 9.10
CA LYS A 136 -2.92 7.30 9.98
C LYS A 136 -3.94 6.47 9.22
N GLN A 137 -4.44 6.97 8.09
CA GLN A 137 -5.34 6.22 7.23
C GLN A 137 -4.62 5.01 6.62
N LEU A 138 -3.38 5.18 6.15
CA LEU A 138 -2.57 4.06 5.64
C LEU A 138 -2.35 3.00 6.71
N PHE A 139 -1.98 3.43 7.92
CA PHE A 139 -1.79 2.54 9.06
C PHE A 139 -3.04 1.69 9.34
N LYS A 140 -4.21 2.34 9.47
CA LYS A 140 -5.49 1.64 9.66
C LYS A 140 -5.79 0.68 8.52
N PHE A 141 -5.56 1.13 7.28
CA PHE A 141 -5.77 0.32 6.09
C PHE A 141 -4.92 -0.95 6.11
N ILE A 142 -3.63 -0.85 6.40
CA ILE A 142 -2.73 -2.01 6.50
C ILE A 142 -3.13 -2.94 7.66
N LYS A 143 -3.52 -2.42 8.83
CA LYS A 143 -4.01 -3.27 9.92
C LYS A 143 -5.27 -4.05 9.53
N THR A 144 -6.17 -3.43 8.78
CA THR A 144 -7.34 -4.13 8.25
C THR A 144 -6.94 -5.21 7.25
N LEU A 145 -5.98 -4.95 6.34
CA LEU A 145 -5.44 -5.96 5.44
C LEU A 145 -4.79 -7.13 6.17
N ASN A 146 -4.13 -6.88 7.30
CA ASN A 146 -3.50 -7.92 8.12
C ASN A 146 -4.52 -8.87 8.73
N ASN A 147 -5.76 -8.42 8.97
CA ASN A 147 -6.86 -9.24 9.49
C ASN A 147 -7.54 -10.10 8.41
N GLN A 148 -7.08 -10.03 7.15
CA GLN A 148 -7.63 -10.77 6.01
C GLN A 148 -6.57 -11.70 5.39
N GLU A 149 -6.98 -12.91 4.99
CA GLU A 149 -6.10 -13.86 4.30
C GLU A 149 -5.69 -13.38 2.90
N SER A 150 -6.48 -12.50 2.27
CA SER A 150 -6.17 -11.89 0.99
C SER A 150 -6.68 -10.45 0.97
N TRP A 151 -6.02 -9.55 0.21
CA TRP A 151 -6.50 -8.18 -0.04
C TRP A 151 -7.70 -8.16 -1.02
N TYR A 152 -8.11 -9.33 -1.50
CA TYR A 152 -9.35 -9.55 -2.21
C TYR A 152 -9.97 -10.89 -1.81
N ALA A 153 -11.29 -10.93 -1.64
CA ALA A 153 -12.09 -12.14 -1.62
C ALA A 153 -12.37 -12.59 -3.06
N GLU A 154 -12.20 -13.89 -3.30
CA GLU A 154 -12.50 -14.53 -4.57
C GLU A 154 -13.72 -15.44 -4.36
N LEU A 155 -14.73 -15.29 -5.22
CA LEU A 155 -15.92 -16.12 -5.24
C LEU A 155 -16.10 -16.67 -6.66
N GLU A 156 -16.03 -17.99 -6.81
CA GLU A 156 -16.40 -18.65 -8.06
C GLU A 156 -17.93 -18.70 -8.15
N ILE A 157 -18.49 -18.02 -9.16
CA ILE A 157 -19.93 -17.96 -9.40
C ILE A 157 -20.35 -19.14 -10.28
N GLU A 158 -19.57 -19.40 -11.33
CA GLU A 158 -19.75 -20.48 -12.29
C GLU A 158 -18.37 -20.95 -12.79
N PRO A 159 -18.25 -22.12 -13.44
CA PRO A 159 -16.99 -22.55 -14.03
C PRO A 159 -16.40 -21.47 -14.95
N ASN A 160 -15.18 -21.02 -14.64
CA ASN A 160 -14.46 -19.92 -15.32
C ASN A 160 -14.98 -18.49 -15.07
N VAL A 161 -15.94 -18.29 -14.16
CA VAL A 161 -16.45 -16.97 -13.77
C VAL A 161 -16.14 -16.73 -12.31
N LYS A 162 -15.23 -15.77 -12.06
CA LYS A 162 -14.78 -15.42 -10.71
C LYS A 162 -15.07 -13.97 -10.39
N ALA A 163 -15.75 -13.74 -9.28
CA ALA A 163 -15.89 -12.43 -8.67
C ALA A 163 -14.71 -12.16 -7.73
N LEU A 164 -14.05 -11.02 -7.94
CA LEU A 164 -12.98 -10.51 -7.09
C LEU A 164 -13.51 -9.29 -6.36
N SER A 165 -13.49 -9.30 -5.03
CA SER A 165 -13.90 -8.17 -4.20
C SER A 165 -12.75 -7.79 -3.29
N LEU A 166 -12.40 -6.51 -3.16
CA LEU A 166 -11.35 -6.05 -2.25
C LEU A 166 -11.65 -6.34 -0.76
N MET A 167 -12.92 -6.62 -0.43
CA MET A 167 -13.35 -7.09 0.88
C MET A 167 -14.37 -8.22 0.76
N ASP A 168 -14.27 -9.23 1.62
CA ASP A 168 -15.33 -10.23 1.75
C ASP A 168 -16.59 -9.56 2.35
N GLY A 169 -17.73 -9.62 1.65
CA GLY A 169 -19.01 -9.11 2.17
C GLY A 169 -19.45 -9.77 3.48
N ARG A 170 -18.91 -10.96 3.81
CA ARG A 170 -19.11 -11.65 5.09
C ARG A 170 -18.42 -10.94 6.27
N TYR A 171 -17.53 -9.98 6.02
CA TYR A 171 -16.86 -9.21 7.07
C TYR A 171 -17.78 -8.20 7.76
N LYS A 172 -18.89 -7.78 7.13
CA LYS A 172 -19.92 -6.94 7.78
C LYS A 172 -20.52 -7.62 9.02
N TYR A 173 -20.53 -8.97 9.05
CA TYR A 173 -20.94 -9.78 10.18
C TYR A 173 -19.82 -10.00 11.23
N LYS A 174 -18.56 -9.76 10.87
CA LYS A 174 -17.37 -9.99 11.72
C LYS A 174 -16.69 -8.71 12.23
N ALA A 175 -17.09 -7.52 11.79
CA ALA A 175 -16.60 -6.25 12.31
C ALA A 175 -16.93 -6.16 13.81
N LYS A 176 -15.90 -6.09 14.67
CA LYS A 176 -16.06 -6.14 16.13
C LYS A 176 -16.21 -4.76 16.75
N THR A 177 -15.93 -3.69 16.00
CA THR A 177 -15.94 -2.32 16.51
C THR A 177 -16.66 -1.35 15.55
N ASP A 178 -17.23 -0.29 16.12
CA ASP A 178 -17.91 0.74 15.33
C ASP A 178 -16.97 1.47 14.36
N SER A 179 -15.68 1.60 14.69
CA SER A 179 -14.69 2.18 13.78
C SER A 179 -14.39 1.30 12.56
N GLU A 180 -14.46 -0.03 12.70
CA GLU A 180 -14.33 -0.95 11.56
C GLU A 180 -15.57 -0.84 10.67
N ARG A 181 -16.76 -0.74 11.26
CA ARG A 181 -18.03 -0.56 10.55
C ARG A 181 -18.07 0.75 9.77
N GLU A 182 -17.66 1.86 10.38
CA GLU A 182 -17.51 3.16 9.70
C GLU A 182 -16.55 3.09 8.51
N MET A 183 -15.44 2.35 8.61
CA MET A 183 -14.53 2.17 7.47
C MET A 183 -15.17 1.39 6.33
N VAL A 184 -15.93 0.33 6.62
CA VAL A 184 -16.68 -0.42 5.61
C VAL A 184 -17.72 0.46 4.93
N GLU A 185 -18.44 1.28 5.70
CA GLU A 185 -19.44 2.21 5.18
C GLU A 185 -18.80 3.33 4.35
N HIS A 186 -17.66 3.86 4.77
CA HIS A 186 -16.92 4.88 4.01
C HIS A 186 -16.41 4.32 2.69
N PHE A 187 -15.94 3.07 2.69
CA PHE A 187 -15.49 2.36 1.50
C PHE A 187 -16.66 2.02 0.55
N GLU A 188 -17.80 1.56 1.08
CA GLU A 188 -19.04 1.41 0.31
C GLU A 188 -19.50 2.73 -0.30
N SER A 189 -19.39 3.84 0.43
CA SER A 189 -19.68 5.19 -0.06
C SER A 189 -18.76 5.60 -1.21
N LEU A 190 -17.45 5.30 -1.11
CA LEU A 190 -16.49 5.56 -2.18
C LEU A 190 -16.85 4.76 -3.45
N LEU A 191 -17.20 3.48 -3.31
CA LEU A 191 -17.66 2.65 -4.42
C LEU A 191 -19.01 3.11 -5.01
N LYS A 192 -19.94 3.57 -4.17
CA LYS A 192 -21.24 4.11 -4.59
C LYS A 192 -21.18 5.51 -5.20
N ARG A 193 -20.18 6.33 -4.87
CA ARG A 193 -19.98 7.64 -5.52
C ARG A 193 -19.47 7.52 -6.95
N VAL A 194 -18.77 6.43 -7.27
CA VAL A 194 -18.34 6.07 -8.63
C VAL A 194 -19.52 5.49 -9.46
N GLN A 195 -20.68 5.32 -8.85
CA GLN A 195 -21.83 4.59 -9.40
C GLN A 195 -22.71 5.37 -10.39
N VAL A 196 -22.18 6.41 -11.05
CA VAL A 196 -22.83 6.99 -12.25
C VAL A 196 -22.28 6.38 -13.54
N GLU A 197 -21.16 5.65 -13.49
CA GLU A 197 -20.67 4.80 -14.58
C GLU A 197 -20.19 3.46 -14.01
N ILE A 198 -21.13 2.54 -13.75
CA ILE A 198 -20.74 1.15 -13.44
C ILE A 198 -20.25 0.51 -14.74
N ILE A 199 -18.93 0.49 -14.92
CA ILE A 199 -18.24 -0.63 -15.53
C ILE A 199 -17.33 -1.19 -14.44
N THR A 200 -17.55 -2.44 -14.07
CA THR A 200 -16.61 -3.23 -13.27
C THR A 200 -15.19 -3.07 -13.83
N LEU A 201 -14.33 -2.30 -13.15
CA LEU A 201 -12.94 -2.16 -13.54
C LEU A 201 -12.08 -3.15 -12.76
N PHE A 202 -12.12 -4.40 -13.25
CA PHE A 202 -10.96 -5.29 -13.28
C PHE A 202 -10.89 -5.87 -14.69
N TYR A 203 -10.41 -5.07 -15.65
CA TYR A 203 -9.93 -5.59 -16.92
C TYR A 203 -8.45 -5.93 -16.77
N PHE A 204 -8.14 -7.22 -16.65
CA PHE A 204 -6.90 -7.76 -17.21
C PHE A 204 -7.29 -8.70 -18.34
N THR A 205 -7.59 -8.13 -19.51
CA THR A 205 -7.55 -8.89 -20.77
C THR A 205 -6.10 -8.98 -21.21
N THR A 206 -5.50 -10.15 -20.99
CA THR A 206 -4.35 -10.65 -21.76
C THR A 206 -4.77 -10.93 -23.19
N PHE A 207 -4.03 -10.38 -24.15
CA PHE A 207 -3.64 -11.08 -25.38
C PHE A 207 -2.14 -11.32 -25.32
#